data_AF-A0A518K1Q8-F1
#
_entry.id   AF-A0A518K1Q8-F1
#
_cell.length_a   1.000
_cell.length_b   1.000
_cell.length_c   1.000
_cell.angle_alpha   90.00
_cell.angle_beta   90.00
_cell.angle_gamma   90.00
#
_symmetry.space_group_name_H-M   'P 1'
#
loop_
_entity.id
_entity.type
_entity.pdbx_description
1 polymer ?
#
loop_
_entity_poly.entity_id
_entity_poly.type
_entity_poly.pdbx_seq_one_letter_code
_entity_poly.pdbx_strand_id
1 'polypeptide(L)'
;MRKIMFGMGNRNQIDVRCAMTRLINQTLDYSSFTDSEPRDGAQNRAESRLTRTLPVFLIACATADDNVPPAIQTGFTVDVSCYGISLLLPETMNLDQVVVLIGDPKHRKVMRGTCRNRTPLGLGTCRYGIRLDEVLKDSDYAPLLHYAEALELKSQQAIDRESNSAATSVRATG
;
A
#
# COMPACT_ATOMS: atom_id res chain seq x y z
N MET A 1 10.94 -4.89 -42.51
CA MET A 1 11.53 -5.55 -41.32
C MET A 1 11.08 -4.81 -40.06
N ARG A 2 10.21 -5.40 -39.23
CA ARG A 2 9.82 -4.83 -37.94
C ARG A 2 10.86 -5.25 -36.89
N LYS A 3 11.56 -4.27 -36.33
CA LYS A 3 12.52 -4.48 -35.24
C LYS A 3 11.70 -4.75 -33.97
N ILE A 4 11.63 -6.00 -33.55
CA ILE A 4 10.95 -6.37 -32.31
C ILE A 4 11.80 -5.83 -31.16
N MET A 5 11.32 -4.80 -30.46
CA MET A 5 11.94 -4.27 -29.24
C MET A 5 11.68 -5.22 -28.07
N PHE A 6 12.36 -6.37 -28.06
CA PHE A 6 12.50 -7.23 -26.88
C PHE A 6 13.47 -6.56 -25.90
N GLY A 7 12.98 -5.94 -24.82
CA GLY A 7 13.89 -5.53 -23.75
C GLY A 7 13.39 -4.50 -22.73
N MET A 8 12.46 -3.60 -23.09
CA MET A 8 12.02 -2.56 -22.14
C MET A 8 10.97 -3.08 -21.14
N GLY A 9 10.07 -3.98 -21.55
CA GLY A 9 9.03 -4.52 -20.66
C GLY A 9 9.56 -5.37 -19.48
N ASN A 10 10.71 -6.02 -19.63
CA ASN A 10 11.27 -6.90 -18.59
C ASN A 10 12.10 -6.13 -17.54
N ARG A 11 12.69 -4.98 -17.89
CA ARG A 11 13.52 -4.21 -16.94
C ARG A 11 12.69 -3.67 -15.79
N ASN A 12 11.56 -3.03 -16.11
CA ASN A 12 10.66 -2.48 -15.09
C ASN A 12 10.13 -3.59 -14.16
N GLN A 13 9.85 -4.79 -14.68
CA GLN A 13 9.41 -5.92 -13.85
C GLN A 13 10.51 -6.44 -12.92
N ILE A 14 11.77 -6.46 -13.36
CA ILE A 14 12.90 -6.82 -12.51
C ILE A 14 13.06 -5.78 -11.38
N ASP A 15 12.96 -4.50 -11.70
CA ASP A 15 13.07 -3.42 -10.72
C ASP A 15 11.95 -3.47 -9.69
N VAL A 16 10.70 -3.68 -10.12
CA VAL A 16 9.54 -3.89 -9.25
C VAL A 16 9.77 -5.10 -8.35
N ARG A 17 10.19 -6.23 -8.92
CA ARG A 17 10.48 -7.45 -8.15
C ARG A 17 11.52 -7.20 -7.07
N CYS A 18 12.65 -6.59 -7.44
CA CYS A 18 13.73 -6.28 -6.51
C CYS A 18 13.28 -5.30 -5.42
N ALA A 19 12.55 -4.25 -5.78
CA ALA A 19 12.06 -3.27 -4.83
C ALA A 19 11.04 -3.88 -3.85
N MET A 20 10.10 -4.69 -4.33
CA MET A 20 9.12 -5.39 -3.50
C MET A 20 9.76 -6.44 -2.60
N THR A 21 10.71 -7.23 -3.11
CA THR A 21 11.45 -8.19 -2.27
C THR A 21 12.21 -7.48 -1.14
N ARG A 22 12.88 -6.36 -1.44
CA ARG A 22 13.55 -5.56 -0.40
C ARG A 22 12.56 -5.00 0.60
N LEU A 23 11.46 -4.42 0.13
CA LEU A 23 10.40 -3.86 0.97
C LEU A 23 9.84 -4.93 1.93
N ILE A 24 9.50 -6.11 1.41
CA ILE A 24 8.99 -7.24 2.20
C ILE A 24 10.01 -7.68 3.25
N ASN A 25 11.30 -7.70 2.92
CA ASN A 25 12.33 -8.12 3.89
C ASN A 25 12.67 -7.05 4.93
N GLN A 26 12.40 -5.78 4.64
CA GLN A 26 12.82 -4.64 5.49
C GLN A 26 11.70 -4.06 6.35
N THR A 27 10.45 -4.18 5.91
CA THR A 27 9.30 -3.70 6.67
C THR A 27 8.98 -4.65 7.82
N LEU A 28 8.15 -4.22 8.76
CA LEU A 28 7.46 -5.11 9.71
C LEU A 28 6.08 -5.46 9.15
N ASP A 29 5.58 -6.66 9.45
CA ASP A 29 4.20 -7.01 9.13
C ASP A 29 3.27 -6.53 10.25
N TYR A 30 2.33 -5.62 9.96
CA TYR A 30 1.43 -5.15 11.02
C TYR A 30 0.43 -6.22 11.47
N SER A 31 0.15 -7.25 10.66
CA SER A 31 -0.66 -8.39 11.11
C SER A 31 0.03 -9.26 12.15
N SER A 32 1.37 -9.23 12.26
CA SER A 32 2.06 -10.02 13.29
C SER A 32 1.85 -9.46 14.71
N PHE A 33 1.31 -8.25 14.86
CA PHE A 33 0.93 -7.70 16.16
C PHE A 33 -0.44 -8.18 16.65
N THR A 34 -1.22 -8.79 15.75
CA THR A 34 -2.49 -9.45 16.08
C THR A 34 -2.26 -10.94 15.93
N ASP A 35 -2.25 -11.70 17.03
CA ASP A 35 -2.17 -13.17 17.01
C ASP A 35 -3.25 -13.72 16.06
N SER A 36 -2.86 -14.00 14.82
CA SER A 36 -3.76 -14.47 13.79
C SER A 36 -3.12 -15.69 13.16
N GLU A 37 -3.77 -16.82 13.38
CA GLU A 37 -3.36 -18.12 12.87
C GLU A 37 -3.11 -18.07 11.35
N PRO A 38 -2.16 -18.87 10.83
CA PRO A 38 -1.87 -18.91 9.40
C PRO A 38 -3.14 -19.31 8.63
N ARG A 39 -3.67 -18.37 7.84
CA ARG A 39 -4.77 -18.65 6.92
C ARG A 39 -4.24 -19.40 5.70
N ASP A 40 -4.54 -20.69 5.64
CA ASP A 40 -4.38 -21.52 4.46
C ASP A 40 -5.32 -21.04 3.33
N GLY A 41 -4.76 -20.78 2.14
CA GLY A 41 -5.57 -20.74 0.92
C GLY A 41 -5.07 -19.83 -0.20
N ALA A 42 -4.43 -20.43 -1.21
CA ALA A 42 -4.73 -20.24 -2.64
C ALA A 42 -3.74 -21.03 -3.52
N GLN A 43 -4.09 -22.25 -3.91
CA GLN A 43 -3.24 -23.16 -4.71
C GLN A 43 -3.18 -22.88 -6.23
N ASN A 44 -3.73 -21.78 -6.74
CA ASN A 44 -3.89 -21.55 -8.19
C ASN A 44 -3.17 -20.31 -8.74
N ARG A 45 -2.04 -19.90 -8.16
CA ARG A 45 -1.26 -18.77 -8.66
C ARG A 45 0.18 -19.19 -8.94
N ALA A 46 0.75 -18.66 -10.02
CA ALA A 46 2.14 -18.89 -10.40
C ALA A 46 3.15 -18.31 -9.39
N GLU A 47 2.70 -17.48 -8.44
CA GLU A 47 3.54 -16.75 -7.51
C GLU A 47 3.02 -16.86 -6.08
N SER A 48 3.96 -17.03 -5.14
CA SER A 48 3.67 -17.02 -3.71
C SER A 48 3.27 -15.61 -3.27
N ARG A 49 2.14 -15.51 -2.56
CA ARG A 49 1.69 -14.29 -1.90
C ARG A 49 1.88 -14.44 -0.41
N LEU A 50 2.47 -13.43 0.20
CA LEU A 50 2.63 -13.34 1.64
C LEU A 50 1.47 -12.51 2.16
N THR A 51 0.68 -13.08 3.08
CA THR A 51 -0.25 -12.31 3.89
C THR A 51 0.57 -11.30 4.67
N ARG A 52 0.35 -10.02 4.39
CA ARG A 52 1.14 -8.95 4.99
C ARG A 52 0.35 -7.67 4.96
N THR A 53 0.26 -7.05 6.12
CA THR A 53 -0.42 -5.79 6.35
C THR A 53 0.62 -4.68 6.39
N LEU A 54 0.68 -3.91 5.31
CA LEU A 54 1.51 -2.69 5.17
C LEU A 54 0.61 -1.49 4.88
N PRO A 55 0.93 -0.31 5.44
CA PRO A 55 0.22 0.92 5.11
C PRO A 55 0.47 1.30 3.66
N VAL A 56 -0.57 1.85 3.03
CA VAL A 56 -0.55 2.28 1.64
C VAL A 56 -1.23 3.64 1.51
N PHE A 57 -0.61 4.53 0.74
CA PHE A 57 -1.25 5.72 0.19
C PHE A 57 -1.45 5.52 -1.32
N LEU A 58 -2.64 5.85 -1.82
CA LEU A 58 -3.03 5.68 -3.21
C LEU A 58 -3.48 6.99 -3.81
N ILE A 59 -3.07 7.21 -5.06
CA ILE A 59 -3.46 8.36 -5.85
C ILE A 59 -3.88 7.85 -7.23
N ALA A 60 -5.14 8.07 -7.59
CA ALA A 60 -5.64 7.72 -8.91
C ALA A 60 -4.96 8.59 -9.97
N CYS A 61 -4.48 7.99 -11.07
CA CYS A 61 -3.82 8.72 -12.15
C CYS A 61 -4.81 9.42 -13.10
N ALA A 62 -6.08 9.00 -13.09
CA ALA A 62 -7.13 9.59 -13.91
C ALA A 62 -8.41 9.73 -13.08
N THR A 63 -8.86 10.96 -12.87
CA THR A 63 -10.27 11.24 -12.60
C THR A 63 -10.86 11.68 -13.95
N ALA A 64 -11.99 11.11 -14.36
CA ALA A 64 -12.68 11.51 -15.58
C ALA A 64 -13.25 12.95 -15.51
N ASP A 65 -13.10 13.60 -14.34
CA ASP A 65 -13.48 14.96 -14.07
C ASP A 65 -12.22 15.70 -13.57
N ASP A 66 -11.65 16.52 -14.44
CA ASP A 66 -10.44 17.34 -14.16
C ASP A 66 -10.68 18.39 -13.06
N ASN A 67 -11.93 18.57 -12.62
CA ASN A 67 -12.31 19.50 -11.55
C ASN A 67 -12.25 18.89 -10.15
N VAL A 68 -12.03 17.57 -10.03
CA VAL A 68 -11.91 16.91 -8.73
C VAL A 68 -10.41 16.71 -8.44
N PRO A 69 -9.85 17.38 -7.42
CA PRO A 69 -8.46 17.17 -7.05
C PRO A 69 -8.25 15.68 -6.72
N PRO A 70 -7.13 15.08 -7.12
CA PRO A 70 -6.88 13.66 -6.88
C PRO A 70 -6.92 13.39 -5.37
N ALA A 71 -7.94 12.66 -4.93
CA ALA A 71 -8.09 12.30 -3.54
C ALA A 71 -7.02 11.26 -3.16
N ILE A 72 -6.16 11.62 -2.22
CA ILE A 72 -5.22 10.68 -1.61
C ILE A 72 -6.03 9.76 -0.71
N GLN A 73 -5.98 8.47 -0.99
CA GLN A 73 -6.61 7.45 -0.16
C GLN A 73 -5.58 6.73 0.69
N THR A 74 -5.98 6.40 1.91
CA THR A 74 -5.19 5.56 2.81
C THR A 74 -5.83 4.19 2.94
N GLY A 75 -4.98 3.17 3.05
CA GLY A 75 -5.45 1.80 3.21
C GLY A 75 -4.34 0.88 3.68
N PHE A 76 -4.66 -0.41 3.69
CA PHE A 76 -3.74 -1.45 4.09
C PHE A 76 -3.69 -2.54 3.04
N THR A 77 -2.52 -3.12 2.87
CA THR A 77 -2.41 -4.37 2.13
C THR A 77 -3.00 -5.52 2.94
N VAL A 78 -3.61 -6.47 2.24
CA VAL A 78 -4.06 -7.76 2.77
C VAL A 78 -3.04 -8.83 2.46
N ASP A 79 -2.52 -8.80 1.23
CA ASP A 79 -1.48 -9.68 0.76
C ASP A 79 -0.57 -8.94 -0.22
N VAL A 80 0.70 -9.34 -0.24
CA VAL A 80 1.73 -8.79 -1.12
C VAL A 80 2.44 -9.91 -1.87
N SER A 81 2.87 -9.59 -3.07
CA SER A 81 3.72 -10.44 -3.90
C SER A 81 4.85 -9.58 -4.48
N CYS A 82 5.76 -10.21 -5.22
CA CYS A 82 6.84 -9.46 -5.83
C CYS A 82 6.43 -8.57 -7.02
N TYR A 83 5.21 -8.72 -7.55
CA TYR A 83 4.72 -7.90 -8.69
C TYR A 83 3.37 -7.25 -8.45
N GLY A 84 2.80 -7.40 -7.26
CA GLY A 84 1.43 -6.94 -7.03
C GLY A 84 1.03 -6.99 -5.58
N ILE A 85 -0.02 -6.25 -5.29
CA ILE A 85 -0.56 -6.10 -3.95
C ILE A 85 -2.08 -6.24 -4.00
N SER A 86 -2.62 -6.75 -2.90
CA SER A 86 -4.04 -6.76 -2.60
C SER A 86 -4.26 -5.77 -1.48
N LEU A 87 -5.19 -4.85 -1.63
CA LEU A 87 -5.40 -3.75 -0.70
C LEU A 87 -6.87 -3.53 -0.38
N LEU A 88 -7.12 -3.14 0.86
CA LEU A 88 -8.42 -2.81 1.38
C LEU A 88 -8.53 -1.30 1.51
N LEU A 89 -9.56 -0.72 0.89
CA LEU A 89 -9.90 0.68 1.02
C LEU A 89 -11.26 0.85 1.70
N PRO A 90 -11.41 1.87 2.56
CA PRO A 90 -12.67 2.16 3.25
C PRO A 90 -13.75 2.64 2.28
N GLU A 91 -13.34 3.25 1.17
CA GLU A 91 -14.23 3.79 0.15
C GLU A 91 -14.04 3.10 -1.20
N THR A 92 -15.15 3.02 -1.93
CA THR A 92 -15.18 2.43 -3.25
C THR A 92 -14.89 3.48 -4.32
N MET A 93 -13.90 3.22 -5.17
CA MET A 93 -13.40 4.14 -6.18
C MET A 93 -13.19 3.43 -7.51
N ASN A 94 -13.21 4.21 -8.59
CA ASN A 94 -12.77 3.73 -9.89
C ASN A 94 -11.25 3.93 -9.98
N LEU A 95 -10.51 2.83 -9.99
CA LEU A 95 -9.06 2.82 -10.07
C LEU A 95 -8.69 2.01 -11.30
N ASP A 96 -8.21 2.68 -12.35
CA ASP A 96 -7.63 1.99 -13.51
C ASP A 96 -6.10 1.97 -13.39
N GLN A 97 -5.51 3.15 -13.22
CA GLN A 97 -4.09 3.35 -12.93
C GLN A 97 -3.91 4.16 -11.67
N VAL A 98 -2.90 3.81 -10.89
CA VAL A 98 -2.61 4.44 -9.60
C VAL A 98 -1.12 4.64 -9.39
N VAL A 99 -0.80 5.66 -8.61
CA VAL A 99 0.47 5.75 -7.88
C VAL A 99 0.25 5.20 -6.47
N VAL A 100 1.15 4.31 -6.06
CA VAL A 100 1.13 3.59 -4.79
C VAL A 100 2.35 3.99 -3.99
N LEU A 101 2.15 4.49 -2.77
CA LEU A 101 3.20 4.62 -1.77
C LEU A 101 2.97 3.51 -0.75
N ILE A 102 3.87 2.54 -0.67
CA ILE A 102 3.71 1.34 0.16
C ILE A 102 4.88 1.17 1.12
N GLY A 103 4.57 0.77 2.37
CA GLY A 103 5.54 0.47 3.41
C GLY A 103 5.59 1.52 4.50
N ASP A 104 6.34 1.19 5.56
CA ASP A 104 6.61 2.08 6.69
C ASP A 104 7.41 3.33 6.26
N PRO A 105 7.45 4.40 7.08
CA PRO A 105 8.16 5.63 6.74
C PRO A 105 9.63 5.44 6.36
N LYS A 106 10.32 4.44 6.90
CA LYS A 106 11.76 4.22 6.68
C LYS A 106 12.05 3.49 5.37
N HIS A 107 11.13 2.63 4.93
CA HIS A 107 11.34 1.74 3.81
C HIS A 107 10.38 1.98 2.64
N ARG A 108 9.58 3.05 2.71
CA ARG A 108 8.57 3.43 1.72
C ARG A 108 9.08 3.35 0.29
N LYS A 109 8.23 2.83 -0.60
CA LYS A 109 8.45 2.80 -2.04
C LYS A 109 7.31 3.46 -2.78
N VAL A 110 7.65 4.21 -3.81
CA VAL A 110 6.70 4.81 -4.74
C VAL A 110 6.68 3.98 -6.03
N MET A 111 5.51 3.50 -6.43
CA MET A 111 5.33 2.62 -7.57
C MET A 111 4.09 3.00 -8.38
N ARG A 112 4.12 2.76 -9.68
CA ARG A 112 2.93 2.82 -10.54
C ARG A 112 2.30 1.44 -10.60
N GLY A 113 0.98 1.38 -10.58
CA GLY A 113 0.27 0.13 -10.76
C GLY A 113 -1.03 0.26 -11.54
N THR A 114 -1.46 -0.87 -12.09
CA THR A 114 -2.72 -1.05 -12.79
C THR A 114 -3.64 -1.93 -11.96
N CYS A 115 -4.87 -1.46 -11.75
CA CYS A 115 -5.89 -2.27 -11.10
C CYS A 115 -6.30 -3.43 -12.01
N ARG A 116 -6.30 -4.66 -11.46
CA ARG A 116 -6.66 -5.88 -12.19
C ARG A 116 -7.97 -6.47 -11.73
N ASN A 117 -8.34 -6.26 -10.47
CA ASN A 117 -9.62 -6.67 -9.95
C ASN A 117 -10.10 -5.72 -8.85
N ARG A 118 -11.42 -5.71 -8.70
CA ARG A 118 -12.15 -4.97 -7.68
C ARG A 118 -13.21 -5.89 -7.10
N THR A 119 -13.22 -6.05 -5.78
CA THR A 119 -14.18 -6.91 -5.07
C THR A 119 -14.79 -6.09 -3.93
N PRO A 120 -16.06 -5.67 -4.05
CA PRO A 120 -16.80 -5.07 -2.94
C PRO A 120 -16.90 -6.06 -1.78
N LEU A 121 -16.72 -5.60 -0.53
CA LEU A 121 -16.82 -6.43 0.67
C LEU A 121 -18.02 -6.07 1.56
N GLY A 122 -18.80 -5.07 1.17
CA GLY A 122 -19.92 -4.52 1.96
C GLY A 122 -19.49 -3.32 2.82
N LEU A 123 -20.48 -2.64 3.42
CA LEU A 123 -20.27 -1.44 4.27
C LEU A 123 -19.47 -0.31 3.59
N GLY A 124 -19.54 -0.20 2.26
CA GLY A 124 -18.78 0.80 1.49
C GLY A 124 -17.32 0.41 1.19
N THR A 125 -16.81 -0.66 1.81
CA THR A 125 -15.42 -1.11 1.67
C THR A 125 -15.20 -1.95 0.41
N CYS A 126 -13.99 -1.88 -0.13
CA CYS A 126 -13.64 -2.60 -1.34
C CYS A 126 -12.19 -3.10 -1.31
N ARG A 127 -11.99 -4.34 -1.77
CA ARG A 127 -10.66 -4.92 -1.99
C ARG A 127 -10.25 -4.74 -3.44
N TYR A 128 -9.01 -4.31 -3.67
CA TYR A 128 -8.43 -4.15 -5.00
C TYR A 128 -7.17 -4.99 -5.14
N GLY A 129 -7.01 -5.60 -6.29
CA GLY A 129 -5.77 -6.26 -6.70
C GLY A 129 -5.05 -5.37 -7.69
N ILE A 130 -3.91 -4.85 -7.30
CA ILE A 130 -3.09 -3.94 -8.12
C ILE A 130 -1.84 -4.69 -8.57
N ARG A 131 -1.62 -4.71 -9.88
CA ARG A 131 -0.35 -5.12 -10.48
C ARG A 131 0.58 -3.92 -10.48
N LEU A 132 1.78 -4.08 -9.96
CA LEU A 132 2.83 -3.07 -9.95
C LEU A 132 3.58 -3.14 -11.27
N ASP A 133 3.64 -2.02 -11.98
CA ASP A 133 4.16 -1.94 -13.34
C ASP A 133 5.54 -1.26 -13.39
N GLU A 134 5.82 -0.33 -12.47
CA GLU A 134 7.05 0.46 -12.47
C GLU A 134 7.40 0.98 -11.06
N VAL A 135 8.70 1.06 -10.76
CA VAL A 135 9.22 1.79 -9.59
C VAL A 135 9.49 3.23 -9.99
N LEU A 136 8.86 4.17 -9.27
CA LEU A 136 8.97 5.59 -9.55
C LEU A 136 10.10 6.22 -8.73
N LYS A 137 10.59 7.38 -9.17
CA LYS A 137 11.65 8.11 -8.45
C LYS A 137 11.06 8.88 -7.29
N ASP A 138 11.59 8.65 -6.09
CA ASP A 138 11.14 9.31 -4.86
C ASP A 138 11.20 10.85 -4.96
N SER A 139 12.18 11.40 -5.68
CA SER A 139 12.34 12.85 -5.89
C SER A 139 11.12 13.52 -6.51
N ASP A 140 10.46 12.83 -7.44
CA ASP A 140 9.34 13.38 -8.21
C ASP A 140 8.05 13.41 -7.37
N TYR A 141 8.06 12.69 -6.24
CA TYR A 141 6.95 12.54 -5.30
C TYR A 141 7.31 13.01 -3.89
N ALA A 142 8.40 13.78 -3.73
CA ALA A 142 8.88 14.24 -2.43
C ALA A 142 7.80 14.96 -1.57
N PRO A 143 6.96 15.85 -2.13
CA PRO A 143 5.87 16.46 -1.34
C PRO A 143 4.89 15.45 -0.76
N LEU A 144 4.59 14.37 -1.50
CA LEU A 144 3.68 13.32 -1.04
C LEU A 144 4.33 12.42 0.01
N LEU A 145 5.62 12.15 -0.12
CA LEU A 145 6.39 11.43 0.89
C LEU A 145 6.37 12.19 2.23
N HIS A 146 6.66 13.50 2.20
CA HIS A 146 6.58 14.35 3.40
C HIS A 146 5.18 14.45 3.98
N TYR A 147 4.15 14.53 3.13
CA TYR A 147 2.77 14.54 3.59
C TYR A 147 2.41 13.24 4.33
N ALA A 148 2.80 12.09 3.77
CA ALA A 148 2.54 10.79 4.36
C ALA A 148 3.30 10.60 5.69
N GLU A 149 4.58 10.99 5.76
CA GLU A 149 5.36 11.01 7.01
C GLU A 149 4.70 11.89 8.09
N ALA A 150 4.22 13.08 7.71
CA ALA A 150 3.55 14.00 8.63
C ALA A 150 2.23 13.43 9.17
N LEU A 151 1.45 12.72 8.34
CA LEU A 151 0.23 12.04 8.78
C LEU A 151 0.53 10.93 9.78
N GLU A 152 1.57 10.13 9.52
CA GLU A 152 1.99 9.05 10.40
C GLU A 152 2.50 9.58 11.73
N LEU A 153 3.31 10.65 11.72
CA LEU A 153 3.79 11.31 12.93
C LEU A 153 2.63 11.87 13.77
N LYS A 154 1.66 12.54 13.14
CA LYS A 154 0.47 13.04 13.83
C LYS A 154 -0.36 11.92 14.43
N SER A 155 -0.50 10.81 13.73
CA SER A 155 -1.24 9.64 14.21
C SER A 155 -0.55 9.02 15.44
N GLN A 156 0.78 8.88 15.40
CA GLN A 156 1.55 8.40 16.56
C GLN A 156 1.40 9.31 17.78
N GLN A 157 1.51 10.63 17.58
CA GLN A 157 1.33 11.60 18.66
C GLN A 157 -0.07 11.55 19.28
N ALA A 158 -1.11 11.24 18.51
CA ALA A 158 -2.46 11.05 19.03
C ALA A 158 -2.55 9.80 19.92
N ILE A 159 -2.00 8.67 19.47
CA ILE A 159 -1.97 7.41 20.22
C ILE A 159 -1.20 7.58 21.55
N ASP A 160 -0.04 8.25 21.51
CA ASP A 160 0.78 8.47 22.70
C ASP A 160 0.08 9.38 23.72
N ARG A 161 -0.70 10.37 23.27
CA ARG A 161 -1.51 11.24 24.14
C ARG A 161 -2.64 10.48 24.82
N GLU A 162 -3.35 9.63 24.08
CA GLU A 162 -4.41 8.78 24.64
C GLU A 162 -3.84 7.79 25.66
N SER A 163 -2.70 7.17 25.35
CA SER A 163 -2.01 6.23 26.24
C SER A 163 -1.56 6.89 27.55
N ASN A 164 -1.04 8.12 27.49
CA ASN A 164 -0.67 8.89 28.68
C ASN A 164 -1.89 9.40 29.46
N SER A 165 -3.00 9.70 28.81
CA SER A 165 -4.25 10.10 29.48
C SER A 165 -4.87 8.93 30.27
N ALA A 166 -4.84 7.72 29.72
CA ALA A 166 -5.31 6.50 30.39
C ALA A 166 -4.43 6.10 31.58
N ALA A 167 -3.11 6.28 31.48
CA ALA A 167 -2.18 6.04 32.59
C ALA A 167 -2.37 7.04 33.75
N THR A 168 -2.87 8.24 33.48
CA THR A 168 -3.08 9.29 34.50
C THR A 168 -4.39 9.08 35.26
N SER A 169 -5.43 8.48 34.66
CA SER A 169 -6.70 8.24 35.36
C SER A 169 -6.67 7.07 36.35
N VAL A 170 -5.75 6.09 36.16
CA VAL A 170 -5.62 4.94 37.07
C VAL A 170 -4.94 5.32 38.40
N ARG A 171 -4.17 6.42 38.44
CA ARG A 171 -3.51 6.92 39.67
C ARG A 171 -4.39 7.84 40.53
N ALA A 172 -5.56 8.27 40.05
CA ALA A 172 -6.43 9.20 40.77
C ALA A 172 -7.53 8.52 41.61
N THR A 173 -7.60 7.18 41.61
CA THR A 173 -8.58 6.38 42.39
C THR A 173 -7.93 5.42 43.39
N GLY A 174 -6.70 5.72 43.85
CA GLY A 174 -6.02 4.97 44.91
C GLY A 174 -6.03 5.71 46.23
#